data_AF-A0A089ZDP4-F1
#
_entry.id   AF-A0A089ZDP4-F1
#
_cell.length_a   1.000
_cell.length_b   1.000
_cell.length_c   1.000
_cell.angle_alpha   90.00
_cell.angle_beta   90.00
_cell.angle_gamma   90.00
#
_symmetry.space_group_name_H-M   'P 1'
#
loop_
_entity.id
_entity.type
_entity.pdbx_description
1 polymer ?
#
loop_
_entity_poly.entity_id
_entity_poly.type
_entity_poly.pdbx_seq_one_letter_code
_entity_poly.pdbx_strand_id
1 'polypeptide(L)' 'MAETCMSESEVENFVDNFKGMLWDELEDALNCMSPEDMVAVILALKKRFG' A
#
# COMPACT_ATOMS: atom_id res chain seq x y z
N MET A 1 6.89 9.57 -16.32
CA MET A 1 5.46 9.69 -16.02
C MET A 1 5.14 8.52 -15.13
N ALA A 2 5.19 8.69 -13.82
CA ALA A 2 4.89 7.60 -12.89
C ALA A 2 3.37 7.55 -12.75
N GLU A 3 2.75 6.72 -13.59
CA GLU A 3 1.37 6.32 -13.43
C GLU A 3 1.38 5.15 -12.44
N THR A 4 1.16 5.44 -11.15
CA THR A 4 0.69 4.39 -10.25
C THR A 4 -0.62 4.86 -9.66
N CYS A 5 -1.66 4.19 -10.13
CA CYS A 5 -3.01 4.23 -9.60
C CYS A 5 -3.27 2.76 -9.28
N MET A 6 -2.72 2.30 -8.14
CA MET A 6 -2.88 0.93 -7.68
C MET A 6 -4.36 0.59 -7.74
N SER A 7 -4.69 -0.51 -8.41
CA SER A 7 -6.08 -0.94 -8.47
C SER A 7 -6.57 -1.29 -7.06
N GLU A 8 -7.88 -1.20 -6.81
CA GLU A 8 -8.47 -1.52 -5.51
C GLU A 8 -7.99 -2.89 -4.99
N SER A 9 -7.90 -3.88 -5.89
CA SER A 9 -7.39 -5.22 -5.58
C SER A 9 -5.90 -5.27 -5.18
N GLU A 10 -5.06 -4.38 -5.70
CA GLU A 10 -3.64 -4.29 -5.32
C GLU A 10 -3.50 -3.69 -3.93
N VAL A 11 -4.29 -2.66 -3.64
CA VAL A 11 -4.37 -2.06 -2.29
C VAL A 11 -4.86 -3.09 -1.29
N GLU A 12 -5.91 -3.85 -1.60
CA GLU A 12 -6.41 -4.91 -0.71
C GLU A 12 -5.36 -6.01 -0.47
N ASN A 13 -4.66 -6.46 -1.52
CA ASN A 13 -3.58 -7.44 -1.41
C ASN A 13 -2.41 -6.90 -0.56
N PHE A 14 -2.03 -5.64 -0.74
CA PHE A 14 -0.99 -5.00 0.07
C PHE A 14 -1.40 -4.98 1.55
N VAL A 15 -2.63 -4.57 1.83
CA VAL A 15 -3.19 -4.48 3.18
C VAL A 15 -3.32 -5.87 3.84
N ASP A 16 -3.61 -6.92 3.06
CA ASP A 16 -3.65 -8.31 3.52
C ASP A 16 -2.29 -8.80 3.99
N ASN A 17 -1.27 -8.49 3.19
CA ASN A 17 0.11 -8.92 3.43
C ASN A 17 0.89 -7.97 4.35
N PHE A 18 0.33 -6.80 4.71
CA PHE A 18 0.99 -5.77 5.51
C PHE A 18 1.55 -6.29 6.85
N LYS A 19 0.87 -7.24 7.51
CA LYS A 19 1.34 -7.84 8.77
C LYS A 19 2.50 -8.82 8.62
N GLY A 20 2.67 -9.41 7.43
CA GLY A 20 3.71 -10.39 7.13
C GLY A 20 4.93 -9.79 6.42
N MET A 21 4.83 -8.52 6.01
CA MET A 21 5.86 -7.82 5.26
C MET A 21 7.03 -7.43 6.16
N LEU A 22 8.26 -7.66 5.69
CA LEU A 22 9.45 -7.17 6.37
C LEU A 22 9.55 -5.65 6.23
N TRP A 23 10.28 -5.02 7.17
CA TRP A 23 10.48 -3.58 7.14
C TRP A 23 11.17 -3.09 5.86
N ASP A 24 12.15 -3.85 5.35
CA ASP A 24 12.85 -3.52 4.10
C ASP A 24 11.92 -3.63 2.88
N GLU A 25 11.02 -4.63 2.86
CA GLU A 25 10.03 -4.80 1.78
C GLU A 25 8.97 -3.70 1.81
N LEU A 26 8.58 -3.26 3.02
CA LEU A 26 7.68 -2.15 3.20
C LEU A 26 8.32 -0.83 2.72
N GLU A 27 9.59 -0.59 3.03
CA GLU A 27 10.31 0.60 2.58
C GLU A 27 10.44 0.66 1.06
N ASP A 28 10.75 -0.47 0.41
CA ASP A 28 10.83 -0.57 -1.05
C ASP A 28 9.47 -0.31 -1.72
N ALA A 29 8.41 -0.94 -1.18
CA ALA A 29 7.05 -0.74 -1.67
C ALA A 29 6.59 0.72 -1.53
N LEU A 30 6.87 1.36 -0.39
CA LEU A 30 6.55 2.76 -0.17
C LEU A 30 7.33 3.70 -1.10
N ASN A 31 8.60 3.41 -1.38
CA ASN A 31 9.39 4.19 -2.35
C ASN A 31 8.86 4.08 -3.78
N CYS A 32 8.21 2.97 -4.11
CA CYS A 32 7.59 2.77 -5.42
C CYS A 32 6.16 3.36 -5.52
N MET A 33 5.55 3.78 -4.42
CA MET A 33 4.18 4.32 -4.41
C MET A 33 4.14 5.81 -4.72
N SER A 34 3.14 6.21 -5.52
CA SER A 34 2.80 7.62 -5.65
C SER A 34 2.09 8.12 -4.38
N PRO A 35 2.06 9.45 -4.15
CA PRO A 35 1.35 10.03 -3.00
C PRO A 35 -0.12 9.61 -2.94
N GLU A 36 -0.76 9.44 -4.10
CA GLU A 36 -2.16 9.02 -4.24
C GLU A 36 -2.35 7.56 -3.79
N ASP A 37 -1.43 6.66 -4.15
CA ASP A 37 -1.45 5.26 -3.72
C ASP A 37 -1.24 5.14 -2.21
N MET A 38 -0.30 5.92 -1.65
CA MET A 38 -0.09 5.93 -0.20
C MET A 38 -1.37 6.31 0.55
N VAL A 39 -2.11 7.32 0.07
CA VAL A 39 -3.38 7.71 0.68
C VAL A 39 -4.40 6.57 0.62
N ALA A 40 -4.52 5.89 -0.53
CA ALA A 40 -5.43 4.74 -0.68
C ALA A 40 -5.06 3.59 0.27
N VAL A 41 -3.77 3.25 0.34
CA VAL A 41 -3.24 2.21 1.24
C VAL A 41 -3.46 2.56 2.71
N ILE A 42 -3.18 3.80 3.13
CA ILE A 42 -3.40 4.25 4.51
C ILE A 42 -4.88 4.19 4.88
N LEU A 43 -5.78 4.61 3.99
CA LEU A 43 -7.22 4.52 4.22
C LEU A 43 -7.70 3.06 4.35
N ALA A 44 -7.18 2.18 3.50
CA ALA A 44 -7.52 0.76 3.55
C ALA A 44 -6.93 0.06 4.79
N LEU A 45 -5.70 0.37 5.18
CA LEU A 45 -5.08 -0.09 6.42
C LEU A 45 -5.90 0.34 7.64
N LYS A 46 -6.29 1.61 7.69
CA LYS A 46 -7.13 2.15 8.76
C LYS A 46 -8.50 1.48 8.81
N LYS A 47 -9.15 1.28 7.66
CA LYS A 47 -10.44 0.57 7.59
C LYS A 47 -10.34 -0.88 8.09
N ARG A 48 -9.22 -1.57 7.82
CA ARG A 48 -9.05 -2.98 8.17
C ARG A 48 -8.53 -3.21 9.59
N PHE A 49 -7.66 -2.33 10.09
CA PHE A 49 -6.99 -2.53 11.38
C PHE A 49 -7.42 -1.55 12.49
N GLY A 50 -8.18 -0.49 12.17
CA GLY A 50 -8.75 0.47 13.14
C GLY A 50 -8.00 1.78 13.23
#